data_AF-A0A955E8V7-F1
#
_entry.id   AF-A0A955E8V7-F1
#
_cell.length_a   1.000
_cell.length_b   1.000
_cell.length_c   1.000
_cell.angle_alpha   90.00
_cell.angle_beta   90.00
_cell.angle_gamma   90.00
#
_symmetry.space_group_name_H-M   'P 1'
#
loop_
_entity.id
_entity.type
_entity.pdbx_description
1 polymer ?
#
loop_
_entity_poly.entity_id
_entity_poly.type
_entity_poly.pdbx_seq_one_letter_code
_entity_poly.pdbx_strand_id
1 'polypeptide(L)'
;MSEFFEFMKVLIGCGTVVFLTMMVLLALPQSKLRLVGLELTKWVMALGLLVMIPGPLDVLPDVAPPFTYIDDIGYLVAAIAAIKSARADGRKRKLMEEIELAEMQARRDAVTADESDTADSAPSKETEAADVA
;
A
#
# COMPACT_ATOMS: atom_id res chain seq x y z
N MET A 1 0.99 13.93 -39.71
CA MET A 1 -0.26 14.05 -38.91
C MET A 1 -0.89 12.68 -38.61
N SER A 2 -0.90 11.73 -39.56
CA SER A 2 -1.38 10.35 -39.33
C SER A 2 -0.67 9.62 -38.19
N GLU A 3 0.67 9.69 -38.14
CA GLU A 3 1.48 9.01 -37.11
C GLU A 3 1.18 9.49 -35.68
N PHE A 4 0.86 10.78 -35.51
CA PHE A 4 0.46 11.33 -34.21
C PHE A 4 -0.86 10.75 -33.72
N PHE A 5 -1.83 10.54 -34.61
CA PHE A 5 -3.11 9.92 -34.27
C PHE A 5 -2.95 8.43 -33.95
N GLU A 6 -2.05 7.72 -34.62
CA GLU A 6 -1.73 6.32 -34.29
C GLU A 6 -1.06 6.22 -32.92
N PHE A 7 -0.06 7.07 -32.65
CA PHE A 7 0.57 7.14 -31.32
C PHE A 7 -0.47 7.43 -30.22
N MET A 8 -1.36 8.38 -30.44
CA MET A 8 -2.39 8.74 -29.47
C MET A 8 -3.39 7.60 -29.23
N LYS A 9 -3.77 6.84 -30.26
CA LYS A 9 -4.61 5.64 -30.10
C LYS A 9 -3.92 4.56 -29.27
N VAL A 10 -2.64 4.30 -29.53
CA VAL A 10 -1.85 3.32 -28.76
C VAL A 10 -1.69 3.78 -27.31
N LEU A 11 -1.43 5.06 -27.07
CA LEU A 11 -1.30 5.62 -25.73
C LEU A 11 -2.62 5.53 -24.95
N ILE A 12 -3.75 5.86 -25.59
CA ILE A 12 -5.07 5.72 -24.98
C ILE A 12 -5.39 4.24 -24.71
N GLY A 13 -5.13 3.34 -25.66
CA GLY A 13 -5.37 1.90 -25.48
C GLY A 13 -4.50 1.27 -24.39
N CYS A 14 -3.22 1.61 -24.34
CA CYS A 14 -2.32 1.17 -23.29
C CYS A 14 -2.75 1.74 -21.92
N GLY A 15 -3.08 3.04 -21.89
CA GLY A 15 -3.55 3.71 -20.68
C GLY A 15 -4.82 3.10 -20.11
N THR A 16 -5.81 2.77 -20.94
CA THR A 16 -7.05 2.14 -20.48
C THR A 16 -6.82 0.73 -19.93
N VAL A 17 -5.97 -0.08 -20.56
CA VAL A 17 -5.62 -1.41 -20.05
C VAL A 17 -4.93 -1.30 -18.69
N VAL A 18 -3.93 -0.42 -18.55
CA VAL A 18 -3.25 -0.20 -17.27
C VAL A 18 -4.24 0.28 -16.20
N PHE A 19 -5.12 1.22 -16.55
CA PHE A 19 -6.14 1.74 -15.65
C PHE A 19 -7.11 0.65 -15.19
N LEU A 20 -7.63 -0.18 -16.10
CA LEU A 20 -8.50 -1.30 -15.78
C LEU A 20 -7.80 -2.32 -14.88
N THR A 21 -6.53 -2.63 -15.18
CA THR A 21 -5.73 -3.55 -14.37
C THR A 21 -5.54 -3.02 -12.96
N MET A 22 -5.24 -1.72 -12.82
CA MET A 22 -5.17 -1.05 -11.52
C MET A 22 -6.52 -1.08 -10.79
N MET A 23 -7.63 -0.88 -11.50
CA MET A 23 -8.96 -0.96 -10.89
C MET A 23 -9.28 -2.35 -10.35
N VAL A 24 -8.94 -3.40 -11.09
CA VAL A 24 -9.10 -4.80 -10.65
C VAL A 24 -8.22 -5.10 -9.45
N LEU A 25 -6.95 -4.66 -9.47
CA LEU A 25 -6.04 -4.80 -8.33
C LEU A 25 -6.56 -4.05 -7.09
N LEU A 26 -7.18 -2.88 -7.26
CA LEU A 26 -7.85 -2.13 -6.19
C LEU A 26 -9.12 -2.82 -5.68
N ALA A 27 -9.85 -3.53 -6.54
CA ALA A 27 -11.05 -4.27 -6.16
C ALA A 27 -10.73 -5.52 -5.33
N LEU A 28 -9.56 -6.13 -5.52
CA LEU A 28 -9.15 -7.31 -4.76
C LEU A 28 -8.93 -6.97 -3.27
N PRO A 29 -9.60 -7.69 -2.34
CA PRO A 29 -9.62 -7.34 -0.91
C PRO A 29 -8.27 -7.52 -0.18
N GLN A 30 -7.32 -8.27 -0.76
CA GLN A 30 -6.02 -8.55 -0.16
C GLN A 30 -4.84 -7.86 -0.84
N SER A 31 -5.05 -6.95 -1.80
CA SER A 31 -3.93 -6.30 -2.47
C SER A 31 -3.32 -5.19 -1.60
N LYS A 32 -1.97 -5.15 -1.53
CA LYS A 32 -1.24 -4.06 -0.87
C LYS A 32 -1.55 -2.70 -1.50
N LEU A 33 -1.85 -2.68 -2.80
CA LEU A 33 -2.18 -1.48 -3.56
C LEU A 33 -3.54 -0.88 -3.14
N ARG A 34 -4.53 -1.72 -2.80
CA ARG A 34 -5.79 -1.27 -2.21
C ARG A 34 -5.59 -0.65 -0.84
N LEU A 35 -4.72 -1.21 0.01
CA LEU A 35 -4.44 -0.65 1.34
C LEU A 35 -3.84 0.75 1.23
N VAL A 36 -2.81 0.92 0.39
CA VAL A 36 -2.18 2.23 0.15
C VAL A 36 -3.17 3.19 -0.50
N GLY A 37 -3.95 2.74 -1.48
CA GLY A 37 -4.97 3.55 -2.13
C GLY A 37 -6.06 4.03 -1.17
N LEU A 38 -6.54 3.16 -0.27
CA LEU A 38 -7.54 3.52 0.75
C LEU A 38 -6.96 4.48 1.79
N GLU A 39 -5.71 4.26 2.23
CA GLU A 39 -5.03 5.18 3.14
C GLU A 39 -4.89 6.57 2.51
N LEU A 40 -4.40 6.64 1.27
CA LEU A 40 -4.22 7.89 0.54
C LEU A 40 -5.56 8.61 0.30
N THR A 41 -6.60 7.86 -0.09
CA THR A 41 -7.95 8.41 -0.28
C THR A 41 -8.51 9.00 1.02
N LYS A 42 -8.27 8.35 2.18
CA LYS A 42 -8.70 8.87 3.49
C LYS A 42 -7.95 10.13 3.89
N TRP A 43 -6.66 10.23 3.58
CA TRP A 43 -5.88 11.46 3.79
C TRP A 43 -6.35 12.60 2.89
N VAL A 44 -6.60 12.33 1.61
CA VAL A 44 -7.14 13.32 0.67
C VAL A 44 -8.53 13.77 1.11
N MET A 45 -9.39 12.84 1.53
CA MET A 45 -10.72 13.15 2.06
C MET A 45 -10.61 14.01 3.33
N ALA A 46 -9.77 13.63 4.29
CA ALA A 46 -9.55 14.41 5.51
C ALA A 46 -9.07 15.84 5.19
N LEU A 47 -8.14 15.99 4.25
CA LEU A 47 -7.62 17.28 3.83
C LEU A 47 -8.68 18.11 3.10
N GLY A 48 -9.48 17.49 2.22
CA GLY A 48 -10.60 18.12 1.54
C GLY A 48 -11.68 18.62 2.50
N LEU A 49 -12.03 17.81 3.51
CA LEU A 49 -12.95 18.25 4.57
C LEU A 49 -12.37 19.42 5.37
N LEU A 50 -11.07 19.39 5.70
CA LEU A 50 -10.43 20.45 6.47
C LEU A 50 -10.36 21.78 5.70
N VAL A 51 -10.16 21.72 4.38
CA VAL A 51 -10.22 22.89 3.49
C VAL A 51 -11.65 23.44 3.34
N MET A 52 -12.67 22.59 3.49
CA MET A 52 -14.07 23.04 3.47
C MET A 52 -14.56 23.66 4.77
N ILE A 53 -13.85 23.49 5.90
CA ILE A 53 -14.20 24.12 7.18
C ILE A 53 -14.27 25.66 7.08
N PRO A 54 -13.30 26.36 6.46
CA PRO A 54 -13.47 27.79 6.15
C PRO A 54 -14.32 27.96 4.89
N GLY A 55 -15.61 27.59 4.95
CA GLY A 55 -16.55 27.75 3.86
C GLY A 55 -17.03 29.21 3.72
N PRO A 56 -17.14 29.76 2.50
CA PRO A 56 -17.60 31.14 2.26
C PRO A 56 -19.05 31.41 2.70
N LEU A 57 -19.80 30.38 3.10
CA LEU A 57 -21.13 30.50 3.70
C LEU A 57 -21.10 31.07 5.12
N ASP A 58 -19.95 30.99 5.79
CA ASP A 58 -19.74 31.54 7.14
C ASP A 58 -19.54 33.08 7.12
N VAL A 59 -19.42 33.67 5.92
CA VAL A 59 -19.20 35.11 5.69
C VAL A 59 -20.50 35.85 5.34
N LEU A 60 -21.64 35.16 5.29
CA LEU A 60 -22.95 35.74 5.04
C LEU A 60 -23.73 35.89 6.36
N PRO A 61 -23.61 37.02 7.07
CA PRO A 61 -24.45 37.29 8.22
C PRO A 61 -25.86 37.60 7.71
N ASP A 62 -26.82 36.68 7.89
CA ASP A 62 -28.16 37.00 8.46
C ASP A 62 -29.26 35.95 8.23
N VAL A 63 -29.07 34.85 7.50
CA VAL A 63 -30.25 34.12 6.97
C VAL A 63 -30.64 32.84 7.73
N ALA A 64 -29.75 32.14 8.46
CA ALA A 64 -30.12 30.92 9.20
C ALA A 64 -29.14 30.51 10.33
N PRO A 65 -29.23 31.12 11.54
CA PRO A 65 -28.18 31.00 12.56
C PRO A 65 -27.93 29.61 13.19
N PRO A 66 -28.90 28.69 13.39
CA PRO A 66 -28.60 27.44 14.11
C PRO A 66 -28.21 26.27 13.21
N PHE A 67 -28.52 26.33 11.91
CA PHE A 67 -28.30 25.20 11.00
C PHE A 67 -26.91 25.24 10.34
N THR A 68 -26.30 26.42 10.19
CA THR A 68 -24.98 26.58 9.56
C THR A 68 -23.87 25.97 10.42
N TYR A 69 -23.88 26.20 11.74
CA TYR A 69 -22.88 25.63 12.66
C TYR A 69 -22.93 24.10 12.77
N ILE A 70 -24.07 23.46 12.49
CA ILE A 70 -24.19 22.00 12.51
C ILE A 70 -23.37 21.37 11.37
N ASP A 71 -23.29 22.05 10.23
CA ASP A 71 -22.54 21.57 9.05
C ASP A 71 -21.04 21.59 9.33
N ASP A 72 -20.51 22.67 9.91
CA ASP A 72 -19.10 22.80 10.27
C ASP A 72 -18.66 21.79 11.34
N ILE A 73 -19.51 21.54 12.34
CA ILE A 73 -19.30 20.48 13.33
C ILE A 73 -19.31 19.11 12.65
N GLY A 74 -20.19 18.90 11.67
CA GLY A 74 -20.24 17.69 10.86
C GLY A 74 -18.93 17.45 10.10
N TYR A 75 -18.40 18.46 9.41
CA TYR A 75 -17.12 18.36 8.71
C TYR A 75 -15.96 18.10 9.66
N LEU A 76 -15.93 18.75 10.84
CA LEU A 76 -14.89 18.55 11.83
C LEU A 76 -14.89 17.11 12.38
N VAL A 77 -16.07 16.58 12.74
CA VAL A 77 -16.21 15.21 13.24
C VAL A 77 -15.84 14.20 12.15
N ALA A 78 -16.28 14.43 10.91
CA ALA A 78 -15.95 13.58 9.78
C ALA A 78 -14.45 13.60 9.46
N ALA A 79 -13.79 14.76 9.55
CA ALA A 79 -12.34 14.89 9.38
C ALA A 79 -11.58 14.11 10.46
N ILE A 80 -11.98 14.22 11.73
CA ILE A 80 -11.38 13.46 12.84
C ILE A 80 -11.58 11.95 12.64
N ALA A 81 -12.78 11.53 12.24
CA ALA A 81 -13.08 10.13 11.94
C ALA A 81 -12.23 9.59 10.78
N ALA A 82 -12.06 10.37 9.71
CA ALA A 82 -11.21 10.03 8.57
C ALA A 82 -9.74 9.87 8.99
N ILE A 83 -9.20 10.78 9.80
CA ILE A 83 -7.82 10.70 10.32
C ILE A 83 -7.64 9.46 11.21
N LYS A 84 -8.58 9.19 12.12
CA LYS A 84 -8.51 7.99 12.98
C LYS A 84 -8.57 6.71 12.16
N SER A 85 -9.42 6.67 11.13
CA SER A 85 -9.54 5.54 10.21
C SER A 85 -8.25 5.33 9.40
N ALA A 86 -7.65 6.40 8.87
CA ALA A 86 -6.39 6.33 8.14
C ALA A 86 -5.24 5.80 9.02
N ARG A 87 -5.13 6.29 10.27
CA ARG A 87 -4.13 5.78 11.23
C ARG A 87 -4.34 4.32 11.60
N ALA A 88 -5.59 3.88 11.73
CA ALA A 88 -5.89 2.48 12.03
C ALA A 88 -5.44 1.55 10.90
N ASP A 89 -5.66 1.94 9.64
CA ASP A 89 -5.25 1.14 8.49
C ASP A 89 -3.73 1.15 8.29
N GLY A 90 -3.06 2.28 8.54
CA GLY A 90 -1.60 2.34 8.52
C GLY A 90 -0.95 1.40 9.54
N ARG A 91 -1.56 1.21 10.72
CA ARG A 91 -1.09 0.21 11.71
C ARG A 91 -1.28 -1.23 11.23
N LYS A 92 -2.41 -1.54 10.59
CA LYS A 92 -2.66 -2.88 10.02
C LYS A 92 -1.64 -3.24 8.94
N ARG A 93 -1.21 -2.25 8.14
CA ARG A 93 -0.18 -2.44 7.11
C ARG A 93 1.16 -2.85 7.71
N LYS A 94 1.62 -2.14 8.75
CA LYS A 94 2.87 -2.46 9.45
C LYS A 94 2.87 -3.88 10.03
N LEU A 95 1.76 -4.29 10.64
CA LEU A 95 1.63 -5.65 11.19
C LEU A 95 1.72 -6.72 10.10
N MET A 96 1.10 -6.51 8.92
CA MET A 96 1.25 -7.46 7.81
C MET A 96 2.69 -7.52 7.29
N GLU A 97 3.36 -6.38 7.14
CA GLU A 97 4.77 -6.31 6.72
C GLU A 97 5.69 -7.03 7.72
N GLU A 98 5.46 -6.87 9.03
CA GLU A 98 6.20 -7.57 10.09
C GLU A 98 6.01 -9.09 10.03
N ILE A 99 4.77 -9.57 9.79
CA ILE A 99 4.48 -11.01 9.64
C ILE A 99 5.20 -11.60 8.41
N GLU A 100 5.16 -10.90 7.27
CA GLU A 100 5.81 -11.34 6.03
C GLU A 100 7.34 -11.40 6.19
N LEU A 101 7.93 -10.42 6.87
CA LEU A 101 9.37 -10.41 7.16
C LEU A 101 9.78 -11.55 8.08
N ALA A 102 8.97 -11.84 9.11
CA ALA A 102 9.20 -12.97 10.00
C ALA A 102 9.15 -14.31 9.25
N GLU A 103 8.21 -14.47 8.32
CA GLU A 103 8.09 -15.68 7.48
C GLU A 103 9.30 -15.83 6.54
N MET A 104 9.75 -14.73 5.90
CA MET A 104 10.94 -14.75 5.05
C MET A 104 12.22 -15.06 5.83
N GLN A 105 12.35 -14.56 7.06
CA GLN A 105 13.47 -14.89 7.95
C GLN A 105 13.44 -16.36 8.33
N ALA A 106 12.29 -16.88 8.78
CA ALA A 106 12.14 -18.29 9.12
C ALA A 106 12.48 -19.22 7.93
N ARG A 107 12.06 -18.84 6.71
CA ARG A 107 12.40 -19.59 5.50
C ARG A 107 13.89 -19.54 5.17
N ARG A 108 14.54 -18.39 5.37
CA ARG A 108 16.00 -18.24 5.16
C ARG A 108 16.77 -19.10 6.15
N ASP A 109 16.39 -19.06 7.42
CA ASP A 109 17.04 -19.81 8.50
C ASP A 109 16.92 -21.33 8.26
N ALA A 110 15.75 -21.80 7.79
CA ALA A 110 15.54 -23.19 7.41
C ALA A 110 16.45 -23.64 6.24
N VAL A 111 16.63 -22.79 5.22
CA VAL A 111 17.52 -23.10 4.09
C VAL A 111 18.99 -23.16 4.56
N THR A 112 19.42 -22.22 5.41
CA THR A 112 20.80 -22.23 5.92
C THR A 112 21.10 -23.40 6.84
N ALA A 113 20.10 -23.92 7.59
CA ALA A 113 20.27 -25.09 8.43
C ALA A 113 20.50 -26.37 7.60
N ASP A 114 19.78 -26.52 6.49
CA ASP A 114 19.91 -27.66 5.57
C ASP A 114 21.26 -27.66 4.82
N GLU A 115 21.82 -26.47 4.55
CA GLU A 115 23.15 -26.30 3.96
C GLU A 115 24.29 -26.69 4.94
N SER A 116 24.10 -26.50 6.25
CA SER A 116 25.10 -26.90 7.24
C SER A 116 25.17 -28.41 7.48
N ASP A 117 24.05 -29.13 7.38
CA ASP A 117 24.02 -30.60 7.52
C ASP A 117 24.62 -31.32 6.31
N THR A 118 24.59 -30.70 5.12
CA THR A 118 25.17 -31.28 3.90
C THR A 118 26.69 -31.08 3.81
N ALA A 119 27.25 -30.01 4.41
CA ALA A 119 28.68 -29.72 4.40
C ALA A 119 29.54 -30.69 5.25
N ASP A 120 28.96 -31.31 6.30
CA ASP A 120 29.67 -32.24 7.20
C ASP A 120 29.73 -33.69 6.68
N SER A 121 29.09 -33.96 5.54
CA SER A 121 29.06 -35.30 4.90
C SER A 121 30.04 -35.46 3.73
N ALA A 122 30.88 -34.45 3.46
CA ALA A 122 31.91 -34.57 2.42
C ALA A 122 32.92 -35.64 2.84
N PRO A 123 33.07 -36.75 2.07
CA PRO A 123 33.99 -37.82 2.44
C PRO A 123 35.41 -37.27 2.42
N SER A 124 36.04 -37.26 3.59
CA SER A 124 37.48 -37.07 3.73
C SER A 124 38.15 -38.10 2.83
N LYS A 125 38.67 -37.64 1.69
CA LYS A 125 39.54 -38.45 0.84
C LYS A 125 40.79 -38.76 1.66
N GLU A 126 40.75 -39.88 2.36
CA GLU A 126 41.92 -40.50 2.96
C GLU A 126 42.99 -40.61 1.89
N THR A 127 44.12 -39.96 2.18
CA THR A 127 45.36 -40.01 1.44
C THR A 127 45.92 -41.43 1.50
N GLU A 128 45.47 -42.30 0.62
CA GLU A 128 46.11 -43.56 0.25
C GLU A 128 47.17 -43.26 -0.82
N ALA A 129 48.30 -42.69 -0.39
CA ALA A 129 49.45 -42.45 -1.26
C ALA A 129 50.75 -42.58 -0.45
N ALA A 130 51.05 -43.79 0.02
CA ALA A 130 52.40 -44.14 0.47
C ALA A 130 52.59 -45.67 0.53
N ASP A 131 52.31 -46.39 -0.56
CA ASP A 131 52.87 -47.74 -0.73
C ASP A 131 52.95 -48.14 -2.21
N VAL A 132 53.90 -47.57 -2.97
CA VAL A 132 54.50 -48.25 -4.14
C VAL A 132 55.91 -47.70 -4.38
N ALA A 133 56.87 -48.64 -4.33
CA ALA A 133 58.26 -48.62 -4.81
C ALA A 133 59.36 -48.16 -3.85
#